data_AF-A0A379VLT5-F1
#
_entry.id   AF-A0A379VLT5-F1
#
_cell.length_a   1.000
_cell.length_b   1.000
_cell.length_c   1.000
_cell.angle_alpha   90.00
_cell.angle_beta   90.00
_cell.angle_gamma   90.00
#
_symmetry.space_group_name_H-M   'P 1'
#
loop_
_entity.id
_entity.type
_entity.pdbx_description
1 polymer ?
#
loop_
_entity_poly.entity_id
_entity_poly.type
_entity_poly.pdbx_seq_one_letter_code
_entity_poly.pdbx_strand_id
1 'polypeptide(L)'
;MGADGGQRLEREWLSAAELRERETQYHWPGRDFLSLPAGLSAIAMSRRPWRTAFQAKGGEIIYHAEVSALTEHAAGIVIRTSQGREIETATLIGCAGLMADRLVKMLGVEPGFIICLSAASTFVWPRDTTDR
;
A
#
# COMPACT_ATOMS: atom_id res chain seq x y z
N MET A 1 -7.95 32.06 -19.20
CA MET A 1 -9.12 31.15 -19.27
C MET A 1 -8.60 29.72 -19.36
N GLY A 2 -8.75 28.82 -18.41
CA GLY A 2 -9.20 28.86 -17.02
C GLY A 2 -8.55 27.65 -16.34
N ALA A 3 -7.91 27.87 -15.21
CA ALA A 3 -7.40 26.81 -14.35
C ALA A 3 -8.51 26.47 -13.36
N ASP A 4 -9.30 25.44 -13.65
CA ASP A 4 -10.17 24.79 -12.68
C ASP A 4 -10.07 23.28 -12.90
N GLY A 5 -8.97 22.70 -12.41
CA GLY A 5 -8.57 21.31 -12.66
C GLY A 5 -8.67 20.43 -11.42
N GLY A 6 -9.58 20.73 -10.50
CA GLY A 6 -9.84 19.85 -9.36
C GLY A 6 -10.66 18.63 -9.80
N GLN A 7 -10.08 17.42 -9.80
CA GLN A 7 -10.85 16.18 -10.00
C GLN A 7 -11.79 15.98 -8.80
N ARG A 8 -13.00 16.50 -8.90
CA ARG A 8 -14.05 16.26 -7.90
C ARG A 8 -14.60 14.85 -8.12
N LEU A 9 -14.51 14.01 -7.09
CA LEU A 9 -15.17 12.71 -7.12
C LEU A 9 -16.69 12.91 -7.20
N GLU A 10 -17.33 12.20 -8.13
CA GLU A 10 -18.78 12.11 -8.17
C GLU A 10 -19.29 11.52 -6.86
N ARG A 11 -20.38 12.06 -6.36
CA ARG A 11 -20.98 11.64 -5.08
C ARG A 11 -22.50 11.76 -5.16
N GLU A 12 -23.19 10.72 -4.73
CA GLU A 12 -24.64 10.63 -4.74
C GLU A 12 -25.12 10.22 -3.34
N TRP A 13 -26.09 10.93 -2.78
CA TRP A 13 -26.78 10.51 -1.56
C TRP A 13 -27.95 9.62 -1.94
N LEU A 14 -28.03 8.42 -1.36
CA LEU A 14 -29.09 7.46 -1.59
C LEU A 14 -30.00 7.39 -0.37
N SER A 15 -31.30 7.37 -0.62
CA SER A 15 -32.29 6.93 0.36
C SER A 15 -32.18 5.43 0.61
N ALA A 16 -32.77 4.97 1.72
CA ALA A 16 -32.82 3.54 2.02
C ALA A 16 -33.57 2.72 0.96
N ALA A 17 -34.51 3.32 0.21
CA ALA A 17 -35.21 2.65 -0.88
C ALA A 17 -34.29 2.46 -2.10
N GLU A 18 -33.59 3.52 -2.51
CA GLU A 18 -32.65 3.48 -3.64
C GLU A 18 -31.47 2.53 -3.35
N LEU A 19 -31.01 2.45 -2.10
CA LEU A 19 -29.99 1.46 -1.72
C LEU A 19 -30.51 0.02 -1.84
N ARG A 20 -31.74 -0.27 -1.38
CA ARG A 20 -32.31 -1.62 -1.46
C ARG A 20 -32.55 -2.10 -2.88
N GLU A 21 -32.86 -1.19 -3.80
CA GLU A 21 -32.98 -1.50 -5.23
C GLU A 21 -31.63 -1.91 -5.83
N ARG A 22 -30.53 -1.27 -5.39
CA ARG A 22 -29.16 -1.56 -5.87
C ARG A 22 -28.52 -2.77 -5.19
N GLU A 23 -28.73 -2.91 -3.88
CA GLU A 23 -28.10 -3.92 -3.01
C GLU A 23 -29.18 -4.65 -2.20
N THR A 24 -29.79 -5.67 -2.80
CA THR A 24 -30.96 -6.38 -2.25
C THR A 24 -30.70 -7.12 -0.94
N GLN A 25 -29.44 -7.45 -0.66
CA GLN A 25 -29.02 -8.13 0.58
C GLN A 25 -28.87 -7.17 1.77
N TYR A 26 -29.04 -5.86 1.55
CA TYR A 26 -28.84 -4.85 2.58
C TYR A 26 -30.13 -4.58 3.37
N HIS A 27 -30.14 -4.93 4.67
CA HIS A 27 -31.32 -4.81 5.54
C HIS A 27 -31.19 -3.78 6.68
N TRP A 28 -30.11 -2.99 6.71
CA TRP A 28 -29.84 -2.10 7.83
C TRP A 28 -30.70 -0.81 7.80
N PRO A 29 -31.22 -0.32 8.95
CA PRO A 29 -32.13 0.83 9.03
C PRO A 29 -31.42 2.20 8.95
N GLY A 30 -30.25 2.26 8.31
CA GLY A 30 -29.49 3.51 8.12
C GLY A 30 -30.28 4.52 7.30
N ARG A 31 -30.03 5.82 7.55
CA ARG A 31 -30.75 6.92 6.86
C ARG A 31 -29.91 7.60 5.78
N ASP A 32 -28.60 7.63 5.93
CA ASP A 32 -27.71 8.37 5.04
C ASP A 32 -26.72 7.42 4.36
N PHE A 33 -26.87 7.23 3.05
CA PHE A 33 -25.99 6.39 2.25
C PHE A 33 -25.28 7.25 1.22
N LEU A 34 -23.96 7.16 1.16
CA LEU A 34 -23.13 7.88 0.20
C LEU A 34 -22.59 6.89 -0.84
N SER A 35 -23.01 7.05 -2.09
CA SER A 35 -22.41 6.33 -3.21
C SER A 35 -21.23 7.12 -3.75
N LEU A 36 -20.10 6.44 -3.90
CA LEU A 36 -18.85 6.97 -4.47
C LEU A 36 -18.36 6.01 -5.56
N PRO A 37 -17.74 6.51 -6.64
CA PRO A 37 -17.05 5.67 -7.60
C PRO A 37 -15.86 5.00 -6.90
N ALA A 38 -15.99 3.70 -6.65
CA ALA A 38 -14.98 2.88 -5.99
C ALA A 38 -14.78 1.56 -6.75
N GLY A 39 -13.57 1.02 -6.70
CA GLY A 39 -13.22 -0.25 -7.34
C GLY A 39 -12.34 -1.10 -6.45
N LEU A 40 -12.44 -2.42 -6.60
CA LEU A 40 -11.58 -3.36 -5.90
C LEU A 40 -10.24 -3.49 -6.63
N SER A 41 -9.13 -3.30 -5.91
CA SER A 41 -7.79 -3.49 -6.44
C SER A 41 -7.21 -4.85 -6.08
N ALA A 42 -6.88 -5.67 -7.07
CA ALA A 42 -6.13 -6.92 -6.86
C ALA A 42 -4.63 -6.63 -6.66
N ILE A 43 -4.24 -6.16 -5.47
CA ILE A 43 -2.89 -5.66 -5.15
C ILE A 43 -1.77 -6.67 -5.49
N ALA A 44 -2.00 -7.97 -5.24
CA ALA A 44 -1.01 -9.00 -5.57
C ALA A 44 -0.76 -9.12 -7.08
N MET A 45 -1.82 -8.98 -7.89
CA MET A 45 -1.74 -9.08 -9.35
C MET A 45 -1.15 -7.80 -9.96
N SER A 46 -1.50 -6.63 -9.43
CA SER A 46 -1.02 -5.35 -9.95
C SER A 46 0.48 -5.16 -9.78
N ARG A 47 1.13 -5.79 -8.80
CA ARG A 47 2.59 -5.72 -8.58
C ARG A 47 3.43 -6.41 -9.67
N ARG A 48 2.88 -7.40 -10.39
CA ARG A 48 3.65 -8.18 -11.37
C ARG A 48 4.10 -7.33 -12.57
N PRO A 49 3.21 -6.56 -13.25
CA PRO A 49 3.62 -5.66 -14.33
C PRO A 49 4.68 -4.65 -13.93
N TRP A 50 4.57 -4.03 -12.74
CA TRP A 50 5.54 -3.05 -12.27
C TRP A 50 6.94 -3.63 -12.10
N ARG A 51 7.02 -4.83 -11.50
CA ARG A 51 8.29 -5.56 -11.39
C ARG A 51 8.89 -5.88 -12.76
N THR A 52 8.08 -6.41 -13.68
CA THR A 52 8.55 -6.73 -15.03
C THR A 52 9.07 -5.48 -15.75
N ALA A 53 8.32 -4.36 -15.67
CA ALA A 53 8.71 -3.10 -16.28
C ALA A 53 10.00 -2.52 -15.66
N PHE A 54 10.17 -2.64 -14.35
CA PHE A 54 11.39 -2.21 -13.65
C PHE A 54 12.61 -3.03 -14.08
N GLN A 55 12.48 -4.36 -14.12
CA GLN A 55 13.56 -5.24 -14.55
C GLN A 55 13.90 -5.07 -16.04
N ALA A 56 12.90 -4.84 -16.90
CA ALA A 56 13.11 -4.55 -18.32
C ALA A 56 13.90 -3.25 -18.56
N LYS A 57 13.88 -2.32 -17.60
CA LYS A 57 14.70 -1.10 -17.62
C LYS A 57 16.07 -1.27 -16.97
N GLY A 58 16.47 -2.51 -16.64
CA GLY A 58 17.77 -2.84 -16.04
C GLY A 58 17.79 -2.82 -14.51
N GLY A 59 16.65 -2.67 -13.84
CA GLY A 59 16.59 -2.74 -12.39
C GLY A 59 16.77 -4.17 -11.84
N GLU A 60 17.55 -4.32 -10.78
CA GLU A 60 17.73 -5.60 -10.07
C GLU A 60 16.76 -5.69 -8.88
N ILE A 61 16.13 -6.85 -8.68
CA ILE A 61 15.32 -7.13 -7.50
C ILE A 61 15.93 -8.31 -6.76
N ILE A 62 16.41 -8.05 -5.55
CA ILE A 62 17.09 -9.04 -4.72
C ILE A 62 16.15 -9.44 -3.58
N TYR A 63 15.66 -10.67 -3.63
CA TYR A 63 14.87 -11.24 -2.53
C TYR A 63 15.77 -11.85 -1.47
N HIS A 64 15.22 -12.11 -0.28
CA HIS A 64 15.97 -12.67 0.84
C HIS A 64 17.22 -11.85 1.18
N ALA A 65 17.14 -10.54 1.02
CA ALA A 65 18.21 -9.57 1.30
C ALA A 65 17.74 -8.59 2.36
N GLU A 66 17.48 -9.09 3.56
CA GLU A 66 17.11 -8.24 4.69
C GLU A 66 18.29 -7.31 5.01
N VAL A 67 18.02 -6.00 5.08
CA VAL A 67 19.02 -4.99 5.46
C VAL A 67 19.30 -5.11 6.95
N SER A 68 20.56 -5.31 7.31
CA SER A 68 21.04 -5.48 8.69
C SER A 68 21.78 -4.25 9.22
N ALA A 69 22.37 -3.44 8.34
CA ALA A 69 23.00 -2.18 8.69
C ALA A 69 23.05 -1.23 7.49
N LEU A 70 23.11 0.07 7.80
CA LEU A 70 23.32 1.15 6.85
C LEU A 70 24.44 2.04 7.36
N THR A 71 25.39 2.39 6.48
CA THR A 71 26.48 3.32 6.79
C THR A 71 26.50 4.41 5.73
N GLU A 72 26.25 5.65 6.13
CA GLU A 72 26.32 6.81 5.25
C GLU A 72 27.72 7.43 5.28
N HIS A 73 28.17 7.92 4.12
CA HIS A 73 29.43 8.63 3.94
C HIS A 73 29.26 9.73 2.88
N ALA A 74 30.29 10.54 2.67
CA ALA A 74 30.22 11.73 1.82
C ALA A 74 29.81 11.47 0.35
N ALA A 75 29.96 10.24 -0.14
CA ALA A 75 29.69 9.88 -1.54
C ALA A 75 28.44 8.97 -1.70
N GLY A 76 27.83 8.53 -0.61
CA GLY A 76 26.73 7.58 -0.68
C GLY A 76 26.48 6.80 0.60
N ILE A 77 25.88 5.64 0.44
CA ILE A 77 25.41 4.76 1.51
C ILE A 77 25.83 3.33 1.17
N VAL A 78 26.43 2.66 2.16
CA VAL A 78 26.70 1.23 2.14
C VAL A 78 25.56 0.50 2.86
N ILE A 79 24.95 -0.44 2.15
CA ILE A 79 23.89 -1.30 2.65
C ILE A 79 24.48 -2.68 2.91
N ARG A 80 24.34 -3.18 4.13
CA ARG A 80 24.74 -4.56 4.47
C ARG A 80 23.51 -5.41 4.67
N THR A 81 23.48 -6.60 4.07
CA THR A 81 22.38 -7.56 4.25
C THR A 81 22.71 -8.58 5.34
N SER A 82 21.69 -9.25 5.89
CA SER A 82 21.90 -10.29 6.92
C SER A 82 22.65 -11.51 6.40
N GLN A 83 22.71 -11.71 5.08
CA GLN A 83 23.49 -12.75 4.39
C GLN A 83 24.95 -12.34 4.15
N GLY A 84 25.36 -11.12 4.56
CA GLY A 84 26.72 -10.63 4.41
C GLY A 84 27.03 -9.97 3.06
N ARG A 85 26.01 -9.73 2.20
CA ARG A 85 26.20 -8.95 0.97
C ARG A 85 26.33 -7.47 1.33
N GLU A 86 27.25 -6.77 0.68
CA GLU A 86 27.36 -5.31 0.74
C GLU A 86 27.00 -4.70 -0.62
N ILE A 87 26.25 -3.60 -0.58
CA ILE A 87 25.79 -2.87 -1.76
C ILE A 87 26.06 -1.39 -1.52
N GLU A 88 26.82 -0.76 -2.41
CA GLU A 88 27.11 0.67 -2.37
C GLU A 88 26.21 1.42 -3.36
N THR A 89 25.64 2.54 -2.93
CA THR A 89 24.77 3.40 -3.75
C THR A 89 24.90 4.86 -3.37
N ALA A 90 24.72 5.77 -4.33
CA ALA A 90 24.67 7.21 -4.05
C ALA A 90 23.36 7.65 -3.37
N THR A 91 22.29 6.86 -3.48
CA THR A 91 20.97 7.22 -2.94
C THR A 91 20.19 5.99 -2.50
N LEU A 92 19.48 6.13 -1.37
CA LEU A 92 18.62 5.11 -0.79
C LEU A 92 17.17 5.62 -0.68
N ILE A 93 16.21 4.84 -1.15
CA ILE A 93 14.78 5.08 -0.92
C ILE A 93 14.27 4.06 0.12
N GLY A 94 13.96 4.53 1.33
CA GLY A 94 13.51 3.69 2.45
C GLY A 94 12.02 3.30 2.38
N CYS A 95 11.65 2.37 1.50
CA CYS A 95 10.27 1.90 1.35
C CYS A 95 9.92 0.64 2.19
N ALA A 96 10.43 0.55 3.42
CA ALA A 96 10.33 -0.65 4.26
C ALA A 96 8.97 -0.84 4.98
N GLY A 97 7.95 -0.07 4.61
CA GLY A 97 6.61 -0.16 5.19
C GLY A 97 6.66 -0.05 6.72
N LEU A 98 6.16 -1.07 7.41
CA LEU A 98 6.06 -1.12 8.87
C LEU A 98 7.42 -1.06 9.60
N MET A 99 8.53 -1.26 8.88
CA MET A 99 9.89 -1.25 9.42
C MET A 99 10.65 0.06 9.11
N ALA A 100 10.00 1.09 8.58
CA ALA A 100 10.70 2.29 8.11
C ALA A 100 11.45 3.04 9.23
N ASP A 101 10.92 3.05 10.46
CA ASP A 101 11.58 3.66 11.62
C ASP A 101 12.91 2.94 11.98
N ARG A 102 12.99 1.63 11.73
CA ARG A 102 14.21 0.83 11.96
C ARG A 102 15.34 1.21 11.02
N LEU A 103 15.04 1.54 9.76
CA LEU A 103 16.08 1.99 8.81
C LEU A 103 16.72 3.30 9.27
N VAL A 104 15.93 4.24 9.79
CA VAL A 104 16.43 5.52 10.32
C VAL A 104 17.31 5.28 11.55
N LYS A 105 16.91 4.38 12.45
CA LYS A 105 17.71 3.96 13.62
C LYS A 105 19.04 3.32 13.22
N MET A 106 19.10 2.56 12.12
CA MET A 106 20.36 1.97 11.62
C MET A 106 21.40 3.02 11.22
N LEU A 107 20.96 4.21 10.79
CA LEU A 107 21.83 5.35 10.49
C LEU A 107 22.26 6.13 11.74
N GLY A 108 21.87 5.69 12.94
CA GLY A 108 22.13 6.41 14.19
C GLY A 108 21.28 7.67 14.37
N VAL A 109 20.23 7.83 13.57
CA VAL A 109 19.31 8.98 13.64
C VAL A 109 18.07 8.62 14.45
N GLU A 110 17.63 9.55 15.30
CA GLU A 110 16.36 9.41 16.03
C GLU A 110 15.20 9.65 15.05
N PRO A 111 14.29 8.68 14.83
CA PRO A 111 13.19 8.88 13.90
C PRO A 111 12.17 9.83 14.53
N GLY A 112 11.92 10.99 13.91
CA GLY A 112 10.86 11.93 14.33
C GLY A 112 9.43 11.43 14.12
N PHE A 113 9.24 10.11 13.98
CA PHE A 113 7.97 9.42 13.84
C PHE A 113 8.07 8.01 14.44
N ILE A 114 6.92 7.46 14.83
CA ILE A 114 6.82 6.05 15.26
C ILE A 114 5.71 5.39 14.45
N ILE A 115 6.00 4.24 13.86
CA ILE A 115 4.99 3.42 13.20
C ILE A 115 4.29 2.57 14.27
N CYS A 116 3.00 2.83 14.49
CA CYS A 116 2.17 2.01 15.37
C CYS A 116 1.54 0.85 14.58
N LEU A 117 1.84 -0.38 14.97
CA LEU A 117 1.30 -1.57 14.34
C LEU A 117 -0.06 -1.95 14.95
N SER A 118 -1.05 -2.14 14.10
CA SER A 118 -2.35 -2.73 14.45
C SER A 118 -2.62 -3.91 13.52
N ALA A 119 -2.80 -5.09 14.09
CA ALA A 119 -3.15 -6.28 13.34
C ALA A 119 -4.63 -6.21 12.91
N ALA A 120 -4.90 -6.63 11.68
CA ALA A 120 -6.24 -6.80 11.15
C ALA A 120 -6.38 -8.22 10.61
N SER A 121 -7.56 -8.82 10.81
CA SER A 121 -7.88 -10.15 10.29
C SER A 121 -9.03 -10.05 9.30
N THR A 122 -8.92 -10.79 8.21
CA THR A 122 -9.93 -10.88 7.17
C THR A 122 -10.41 -12.32 7.06
N PHE A 123 -11.71 -12.51 6.95
CA PHE A 123 -12.34 -13.83 6.81
C PHE A 123 -13.14 -13.88 5.52
N VAL A 124 -13.15 -15.03 4.85
CA VAL A 124 -14.02 -15.29 3.70
C VAL A 124 -15.14 -16.19 4.17
N TRP A 125 -16.36 -15.67 4.12
CA TRP A 125 -17.56 -16.44 4.45
C TRP A 125 -18.03 -17.22 3.21
N PRO A 126 -18.35 -18.53 3.33
CA PRO A 126 -18.98 -19.27 2.24
C PRO A 126 -20.31 -18.61 1.87
N ARG A 127 -20.55 -18.37 0.58
CA ARG A 127 -21.90 -17.97 0.14
C ARG A 127 -22.82 -19.18 0.21
N ASP A 128 -24.00 -19.00 0.81
CA ASP A 128 -25.05 -20.02 0.76
C ASP A 128 -25.52 -20.17 -0.70
N THR A 129 -25.41 -21.37 -1.26
CA THR A 129 -25.75 -21.66 -2.66
C THR A 129 -27.18 -22.19 -2.84
N THR A 130 -28.02 -22.13 -1.80
CA THR A 130 -29.30 -22.85 -1.72
C THR A 130 -30.51 -22.08 -2.27
N ASP A 131 -30.33 -20.94 -2.95
CA ASP A 131 -31.43 -20.14 -3.52
C ASP A 131 -31.39 -20.13 -5.07
N ARG A 132 -31.58 -21.31 -5.68
CA ARG A 132 -31.83 -21.48 -7.11
C ARG A 132 -33.15 -22.20 -7.37
#